data_AF-A0A023FC56-F1
#
_entry.id   AF-A0A023FC56-F1
#
_cell.length_a   1.000
_cell.length_b   1.000
_cell.length_c   1.000
_cell.angle_alpha   90.00
_cell.angle_beta   90.00
_cell.angle_gamma   90.00
#
_symmetry.space_group_name_H-M   'P 1'
#
loop_
_entity.id
_entity.type
_entity.pdbx_description
1 polymer ?
#
loop_
_entity_poly.entity_id
_entity_poly.type
_entity_poly.pdbx_seq_one_letter_code
_entity_poly.pdbx_strand_id
1 'polypeptide(L)'
;MRRILFVILSLCLQLNTVASDATTNGGQNIGEGVSAKVEVLYDSSYYEATANTKTHLEKIVSTKNDVPSRDYFEDLFKKVREHFNKQSVMINITVGNVRAIGNISVPYGTGNQSIYGNQTLQKLIGYGGALGASNNTVYCLFTPKNIYEESNRGDRQPISRTEIATQGSFCTNNTSAAVVKLYFTGRSYLATVSAMAMYFWLWPPHPFLAV
;
A
#
# COMPACT_ATOMS: atom_id res chain seq x y z
N MET A 1 60.39 11.51 -35.61
CA MET A 1 59.59 12.19 -34.58
C MET A 1 58.48 11.26 -34.11
N ARG A 2 58.35 11.19 -32.78
CA ARG A 2 57.50 10.37 -31.88
C ARG A 2 56.40 9.47 -32.48
N ARG A 3 56.57 8.16 -32.31
CA ARG A 3 55.51 7.14 -32.33
C ARG A 3 54.89 7.08 -30.93
N ILE A 4 53.57 7.26 -30.83
CA ILE A 4 52.82 7.18 -29.57
C ILE A 4 52.36 5.72 -29.42
N LEU A 5 52.92 5.03 -28.42
CA LEU A 5 52.43 3.75 -27.93
C LEU A 5 51.19 4.01 -27.05
N PHE A 6 50.03 3.48 -27.45
CA PHE A 6 48.90 3.32 -26.55
C PHE A 6 49.03 1.98 -25.81
N VAL A 7 49.41 2.04 -24.54
CA VAL A 7 49.37 0.89 -23.63
C VAL A 7 47.93 0.75 -23.14
N ILE A 8 47.23 -0.28 -23.61
CA ILE A 8 45.90 -0.65 -23.13
C ILE A 8 46.08 -1.43 -21.82
N LEU A 9 45.89 -0.73 -20.70
CA LEU A 9 45.88 -1.32 -19.37
C LEU A 9 44.53 -2.03 -19.16
N SER A 10 44.47 -3.32 -19.52
CA SER A 10 43.31 -4.18 -19.25
C SER A 10 43.27 -4.55 -17.76
N LEU A 11 42.54 -3.77 -16.95
CA LEU A 11 42.15 -4.20 -15.61
C LEU A 11 41.11 -5.31 -15.71
N CYS A 12 41.57 -6.56 -15.65
CA CYS A 12 40.71 -7.69 -15.35
C CYS A 12 40.23 -7.57 -13.89
N LEU A 13 39.05 -6.97 -13.68
CA LEU A 13 38.31 -7.17 -12.42
C LEU A 13 37.92 -8.65 -12.35
N GLN A 14 38.62 -9.43 -11.54
CA GLN A 14 38.12 -10.71 -11.08
C GLN A 14 36.98 -10.44 -10.10
N LEU A 15 35.76 -10.43 -10.60
CA LEU A 15 34.56 -10.58 -9.78
C LEU A 15 34.62 -11.99 -9.18
N ASN A 16 35.11 -12.08 -7.95
CA ASN A 16 34.86 -13.24 -7.10
C ASN A 16 33.37 -13.27 -6.79
N THR A 17 32.56 -13.84 -7.69
CA THR A 17 31.20 -14.24 -7.39
C THR A 17 31.31 -15.44 -6.47
N VAL A 18 31.30 -15.21 -5.16
CA VAL A 18 30.92 -16.27 -4.22
C VAL A 18 29.46 -16.56 -4.53
N ALA A 19 29.21 -17.63 -5.27
CA ALA A 19 27.88 -18.21 -5.33
C ALA A 19 27.56 -18.62 -3.88
N SER A 20 26.76 -17.81 -3.20
CA SER A 20 26.18 -18.22 -1.94
C SER A 20 25.25 -19.37 -2.28
N ASP A 21 25.66 -20.59 -1.96
CA ASP A 21 24.77 -21.74 -1.96
C ASP A 21 23.53 -21.38 -1.14
N ALA A 22 22.41 -21.19 -1.83
CA ALA A 22 21.12 -21.06 -1.19
C ALA A 22 20.70 -22.47 -0.76
N THR A 23 21.11 -22.86 0.44
CA THR A 23 20.61 -24.06 1.10
C THR A 23 19.10 -23.90 1.24
N THR A 24 18.31 -24.62 0.44
CA THR A 24 16.86 -24.71 0.57
C THR A 24 16.51 -25.58 1.79
N ASN A 25 16.87 -25.09 2.98
CA ASN A 25 16.16 -25.49 4.19
C ASN A 25 14.79 -24.82 4.10
N GLY A 26 13.70 -25.58 4.32
CA GLY A 26 12.32 -25.10 4.24
C GLY A 26 12.20 -23.69 4.84
N GLY A 27 11.67 -22.76 4.04
CA GLY A 27 11.80 -21.32 4.25
C GLY A 27 11.56 -20.93 5.70
N GLN A 28 12.58 -20.34 6.32
CA GLN A 28 12.51 -19.85 7.69
C GLN A 28 11.32 -18.89 7.82
N ASN A 29 10.45 -19.13 8.80
CA ASN A 29 9.39 -18.21 9.14
C ASN A 29 10.00 -16.86 9.57
N ILE A 30 9.51 -15.76 8.99
CA ILE A 30 9.93 -14.40 9.34
C ILE A 30 8.78 -13.63 9.99
N GLY A 31 9.09 -12.70 10.88
CA GLY A 31 8.07 -11.83 11.50
C GLY A 31 7.28 -12.47 12.65
N GLU A 32 7.70 -13.64 13.15
CA GLU A 32 7.10 -14.24 14.34
C GLU A 32 7.24 -13.29 15.55
N GLY A 33 6.15 -13.10 16.30
CA GLY A 33 6.08 -12.16 17.42
C GLY A 33 5.89 -10.69 17.01
N VAL A 34 5.90 -10.35 15.72
CA VAL A 34 5.63 -9.00 15.24
C VAL A 34 4.13 -8.75 15.21
N SER A 35 3.68 -7.66 15.84
CA SER A 35 2.27 -7.26 15.84
C SER A 35 2.09 -5.85 15.28
N ALA A 36 1.29 -5.74 14.22
CA ALA A 36 0.85 -4.48 13.64
C ALA A 36 -0.55 -4.12 14.15
N LYS A 37 -0.70 -2.88 14.63
CA LYS A 37 -2.00 -2.28 14.95
C LYS A 37 -2.43 -1.39 13.79
N VAL A 38 -3.62 -1.62 13.25
CA VAL A 38 -4.13 -0.88 12.10
C VAL A 38 -5.22 0.09 12.52
N GLU A 39 -4.95 1.38 12.43
CA GLU A 39 -5.94 2.44 12.59
C GLU A 39 -6.61 2.70 11.25
N VAL A 40 -7.89 2.38 11.15
CA VAL A 40 -8.67 2.47 9.91
C VAL A 40 -9.42 3.78 9.85
N LEU A 41 -9.17 4.52 8.78
CA LEU A 41 -9.90 5.71 8.40
C LEU A 41 -10.66 5.41 7.11
N TYR A 42 -11.87 5.91 6.96
CA TYR A 42 -12.58 5.83 5.68
C TYR A 42 -13.16 7.18 5.27
N ASP A 43 -13.15 7.45 3.96
CA ASP A 43 -13.66 8.70 3.40
C ASP A 43 -15.19 8.79 3.58
N SER A 44 -15.69 9.90 4.11
CA SER A 44 -17.13 10.12 4.28
C SER A 44 -17.90 10.16 2.95
N SER A 45 -17.24 10.38 1.81
CA SER A 45 -17.88 10.27 0.48
C SER A 45 -18.38 8.86 0.16
N TYR A 46 -18.02 7.88 0.98
CA TYR A 46 -18.52 6.52 0.90
C TYR A 46 -20.07 6.45 0.89
N TYR A 47 -20.75 7.31 1.65
CA TYR A 47 -22.21 7.36 1.69
C TYR A 47 -22.84 7.83 0.37
N GLU A 48 -22.15 8.69 -0.38
CA GLU A 48 -22.64 9.21 -1.66
C GLU A 48 -22.44 8.19 -2.79
N ALA A 49 -21.33 7.45 -2.76
CA ALA A 49 -21.03 6.41 -3.75
C ALA A 49 -22.03 5.23 -3.67
N THR A 50 -22.44 4.83 -2.47
CA THR A 50 -23.43 3.76 -2.27
C THR A 50 -24.85 4.20 -2.65
N ALA A 51 -25.20 5.48 -2.49
CA ALA A 51 -26.50 6.01 -2.88
C ALA A 51 -26.70 6.09 -4.40
N ASN A 52 -25.67 6.47 -5.16
CA ASN A 52 -25.76 6.69 -6.61
C ASN A 52 -25.64 5.41 -7.45
N THR A 53 -25.17 4.30 -6.87
CA THR A 53 -24.97 3.02 -7.59
C THR A 53 -26.18 2.07 -7.43
N LYS A 54 -27.30 2.56 -6.90
CA LYS A 54 -28.52 1.76 -6.65
C LYS A 54 -29.15 1.17 -7.91
N THR A 55 -28.95 1.73 -9.10
CA THR A 55 -29.54 1.21 -10.34
C THR A 55 -28.79 0.03 -10.97
N HIS A 56 -27.60 -0.33 -10.48
CA HIS A 56 -26.82 -1.46 -11.02
C HIS A 56 -26.40 -2.51 -9.98
N LEU A 57 -26.69 -2.26 -8.69
CA LEU A 57 -26.33 -3.12 -7.55
C LEU A 57 -27.52 -3.83 -6.89
N GLU A 58 -28.73 -3.76 -7.45
CA GLU A 58 -29.91 -4.49 -6.94
C GLU A 58 -29.73 -6.03 -6.90
N LYS A 59 -28.69 -6.57 -7.54
CA LYS A 59 -28.37 -8.01 -7.48
C LYS A 59 -27.32 -8.39 -6.43
N ILE A 60 -26.71 -7.42 -5.74
CA ILE A 60 -25.70 -7.66 -4.69
C ILE A 60 -26.20 -7.12 -3.32
N VAL A 61 -27.14 -6.18 -3.34
CA VAL A 61 -27.61 -5.45 -2.15
C VAL A 61 -28.93 -6.05 -1.64
N SER A 62 -28.83 -7.15 -0.88
CA SER A 62 -29.93 -7.62 -0.02
C SER A 62 -29.77 -7.24 1.45
N THR A 63 -28.80 -6.38 1.79
CA THR A 63 -28.67 -5.88 3.17
C THR A 63 -28.45 -4.38 3.16
N LYS A 64 -29.55 -3.65 3.37
CA LYS A 64 -29.52 -2.29 3.92
C LYS A 64 -28.63 -2.29 5.17
N ASN A 65 -27.41 -1.72 5.11
CA ASN A 65 -26.64 -1.08 6.20
C ASN A 65 -25.14 -0.91 5.85
N ASP A 66 -24.83 -0.46 4.64
CA ASP A 66 -23.47 -0.61 4.10
C ASP A 66 -22.43 0.40 4.60
N VAL A 67 -22.44 0.92 5.83
CA VAL A 67 -21.18 1.52 6.36
C VAL A 67 -20.14 0.41 6.40
N PRO A 68 -18.87 0.60 5.97
CA PRO A 68 -17.88 -0.44 6.18
C PRO A 68 -17.71 -0.57 7.70
N SER A 69 -18.35 -1.61 8.25
CA SER A 69 -18.38 -1.86 9.67
C SER A 69 -16.98 -2.25 10.13
N ARG A 70 -16.75 -2.15 11.43
CA ARG A 70 -15.53 -2.68 12.03
C ARG A 70 -15.29 -4.13 11.60
N ASP A 71 -16.34 -4.95 11.58
CA ASP A 71 -16.31 -6.36 11.20
C ASP A 71 -15.80 -6.56 9.76
N TYR A 72 -16.18 -5.68 8.82
CA TYR A 72 -15.66 -5.73 7.45
C TYR A 72 -14.13 -5.60 7.43
N PHE A 73 -13.58 -4.63 8.16
CA PHE A 73 -12.14 -4.43 8.22
C PHE A 73 -11.43 -5.52 9.00
N GLU A 74 -12.05 -6.06 10.05
CA GLU A 74 -11.51 -7.22 10.77
C GLU A 74 -11.40 -8.45 9.86
N ASP A 75 -12.42 -8.75 9.06
CA ASP A 75 -12.36 -9.83 8.06
C ASP A 75 -11.32 -9.55 6.95
N LEU A 76 -11.25 -8.31 6.47
CA LEU A 76 -10.25 -7.88 5.49
C LEU A 76 -8.83 -8.11 6.01
N PHE A 77 -8.51 -7.61 7.20
CA PHE A 77 -7.16 -7.74 7.78
C PHE A 77 -6.86 -9.16 8.26
N LYS A 78 -7.89 -9.96 8.62
CA LYS A 78 -7.72 -11.39 8.82
C LYS A 78 -7.24 -12.09 7.55
N LYS A 79 -7.87 -11.81 6.40
CA LYS A 79 -7.43 -12.35 5.10
C LYS A 79 -6.02 -11.89 4.73
N VAL A 80 -5.70 -10.62 4.97
CA VAL A 80 -4.35 -10.06 4.73
C VAL A 80 -3.31 -10.82 5.57
N ARG A 81 -3.58 -11.02 6.87
CA ARG A 81 -2.72 -11.80 7.76
C ARG A 81 -2.54 -13.24 7.26
N GLU A 82 -3.63 -13.89 6.86
CA GLU A 82 -3.57 -15.24 6.28
C GLU A 82 -2.75 -15.29 4.98
N HIS A 83 -2.78 -14.23 4.17
CA HIS A 83 -1.93 -14.10 2.98
C HIS A 83 -0.44 -14.15 3.33
N PHE A 84 -0.02 -13.29 4.26
CA PHE A 84 1.37 -13.21 4.70
C PHE A 84 1.83 -14.50 5.36
N ASN A 85 1.01 -15.10 6.24
CA ASN A 85 1.36 -16.35 6.91
C ASN A 85 1.55 -17.52 5.91
N LYS A 86 0.78 -17.57 4.82
CA LYS A 86 0.96 -18.56 3.74
C LYS A 86 2.29 -18.39 3.00
N GLN A 87 2.89 -17.21 3.06
CA GLN A 87 4.20 -16.89 2.50
C GLN A 87 5.31 -16.91 3.57
N SER A 88 5.09 -17.63 4.68
CA SER A 88 6.01 -17.71 5.83
C SER A 88 6.31 -16.37 6.52
N VAL A 89 5.45 -15.36 6.33
CA VAL A 89 5.51 -14.06 7.02
C VAL A 89 4.51 -14.06 8.18
N MET A 90 4.96 -14.46 9.37
CA MET A 90 4.17 -14.79 10.55
C MET A 90 3.80 -13.59 11.41
N ILE A 91 3.25 -12.54 10.80
CA ILE A 91 2.84 -11.32 11.50
C ILE A 91 1.45 -11.46 12.12
N ASN A 92 1.22 -10.73 13.22
CA ASN A 92 -0.12 -10.53 13.77
C ASN A 92 -0.66 -9.15 13.39
N ILE A 93 -1.91 -9.08 12.93
CA ILE A 93 -2.55 -7.83 12.53
C ILE A 93 -3.80 -7.65 13.37
N THR A 94 -3.93 -6.51 14.04
CA THR A 94 -5.08 -6.16 14.87
C THR A 94 -5.70 -4.87 14.37
N VAL A 95 -7.03 -4.81 14.28
CA VAL A 95 -7.75 -3.60 13.89
C VAL A 95 -7.96 -2.74 15.13
N GLY A 96 -7.38 -1.54 15.12
CA GLY A 96 -7.54 -0.48 16.11
C GLY A 96 -8.84 0.28 15.91
N ASN A 97 -8.83 1.62 15.94
CA ASN A 97 -10.07 2.36 15.70
C ASN A 97 -10.49 2.31 14.23
N VAL A 98 -11.80 2.37 14.00
CA VAL A 98 -12.39 2.50 12.67
C VAL A 98 -13.25 3.76 12.70
N ARG A 99 -12.92 4.77 11.89
CA ARG A 99 -13.66 6.05 11.88
C ARG A 99 -13.73 6.71 10.50
N ALA A 100 -14.82 7.43 10.27
CA ALA A 100 -14.95 8.29 9.11
C ALA A 100 -14.05 9.52 9.24
N ILE A 101 -13.51 10.01 8.12
CA ILE A 101 -12.77 11.27 8.07
C ILE A 101 -13.02 12.00 6.75
N GLY A 102 -13.17 13.33 6.82
CA GLY A 102 -13.50 14.16 5.65
C GLY A 102 -12.40 15.13 5.19
N ASN A 103 -11.34 15.33 5.98
CA ASN A 103 -10.36 16.40 5.76
C ASN A 103 -8.95 15.93 5.34
N ILE A 104 -8.74 14.61 5.18
CA ILE A 104 -7.45 14.05 4.74
C ILE A 104 -7.36 13.98 3.20
N SER A 105 -8.44 13.59 2.53
CA SER A 105 -8.49 13.44 1.07
C SER A 105 -8.20 14.77 0.35
N VAL A 106 -7.21 14.78 -0.54
CA VAL A 106 -6.91 15.92 -1.41
C VAL A 106 -7.47 15.65 -2.80
N PRO A 107 -8.35 16.48 -3.36
CA PRO A 107 -8.93 16.23 -4.68
C PRO A 107 -7.87 16.27 -5.79
N TYR A 108 -8.04 15.43 -6.80
CA TYR A 108 -7.22 15.45 -8.02
C TYR A 108 -7.96 16.23 -9.13
N GLY A 109 -7.42 17.38 -9.51
CA GLY A 109 -8.06 18.28 -10.47
C GLY A 109 -9.26 19.03 -9.86
N THR A 110 -10.25 19.36 -10.68
CA THR A 110 -11.42 20.17 -10.28
C THR A 110 -12.58 19.33 -9.71
N GLY A 111 -12.49 18.00 -9.74
CA GLY A 111 -13.57 17.10 -9.32
C GLY A 111 -13.32 16.42 -7.97
N ASN A 112 -14.41 15.99 -7.32
CA ASN A 112 -14.37 15.30 -6.02
C ASN A 112 -14.37 13.76 -6.13
N GLN A 113 -14.42 13.20 -7.34
CA GLN A 113 -14.47 11.75 -7.56
C GLN A 113 -13.09 11.08 -7.52
N SER A 114 -12.03 11.87 -7.41
CA SER A 114 -10.65 11.39 -7.48
C SER A 114 -9.78 12.17 -6.52
N ILE A 115 -8.77 11.49 -5.98
CA ILE A 115 -7.84 12.05 -5.01
C ILE A 115 -6.41 12.00 -5.52
N TYR A 116 -5.65 12.99 -5.11
CA TYR A 116 -4.23 13.06 -5.34
C TYR A 116 -3.55 12.14 -4.31
N GLY A 117 -3.08 10.98 -4.76
CA GLY A 117 -2.54 9.92 -3.92
C GLY A 117 -1.40 10.40 -3.02
N ASN A 118 -0.34 10.97 -3.62
CA ASN A 118 0.82 11.48 -2.89
C ASN A 118 0.47 12.56 -1.86
N GLN A 119 -0.31 13.58 -2.24
CA GLN A 119 -0.68 14.66 -1.31
C GLN A 119 -1.61 14.17 -0.19
N THR A 120 -2.51 13.24 -0.49
CA THR A 120 -3.39 12.60 0.51
C THR A 120 -2.57 11.74 1.47
N LEU A 121 -1.59 10.97 0.98
CA LEU A 121 -0.69 10.18 1.80
C LEU A 121 0.13 11.07 2.74
N GLN A 122 0.65 12.21 2.26
CA GLN A 122 1.37 13.17 3.11
C GLN A 122 0.49 13.75 4.23
N LYS A 123 -0.77 14.10 3.93
CA LYS A 123 -1.72 14.52 4.99
C LYS A 123 -2.00 13.40 5.99
N LEU A 124 -2.09 12.16 5.53
CA LEU A 124 -2.32 11.00 6.40
C LEU A 124 -1.12 10.73 7.32
N ILE A 125 0.10 10.86 6.80
CA ILE A 125 1.34 10.78 7.58
C ILE A 125 1.34 11.85 8.67
N GLY A 126 1.07 13.11 8.32
CA GLY A 126 1.01 14.21 9.28
C GLY A 126 -0.07 14.01 10.34
N TYR A 127 -1.23 13.50 9.94
CA TYR A 127 -2.33 13.16 10.85
C TYR A 127 -1.93 12.08 11.87
N GLY A 128 -1.33 10.97 11.41
CA GLY A 128 -0.87 9.90 12.30
C GLY A 128 0.26 10.35 13.22
N GLY A 129 1.21 11.13 12.71
CA GLY A 129 2.31 11.71 13.50
C GLY A 129 1.80 12.62 14.62
N ALA A 130 0.80 13.47 14.35
CA ALA A 130 0.21 14.35 15.35
C ALA A 130 -0.52 13.60 16.49
N LEU A 131 -0.97 12.37 16.24
CA LEU A 131 -1.61 11.52 17.25
C LEU A 131 -0.62 10.73 18.11
N GLY A 132 0.69 10.88 17.89
CA GLY A 132 1.70 10.13 18.62
C GLY A 132 1.67 8.64 18.29
N ALA A 133 1.55 8.31 16.99
CA ALA A 133 1.58 6.94 16.50
C ALA A 133 2.73 6.13 17.12
N SER A 134 2.41 4.99 17.74
CA SER A 134 3.45 4.03 18.11
C SER A 134 4.09 3.45 16.85
N ASN A 135 5.34 3.01 16.95
CA ASN A 135 6.11 2.47 15.81
C ASN A 135 5.52 1.20 15.19
N ASN A 136 4.61 0.51 15.90
CA ASN A 136 3.88 -0.66 15.40
C ASN A 136 2.45 -0.33 14.92
N THR A 137 2.08 0.96 14.91
CA THR A 137 0.78 1.42 14.39
C THR A 137 0.90 1.85 12.93
N VAL A 138 -0.04 1.41 12.11
CA VAL A 138 -0.19 1.80 10.71
C VAL A 138 -1.55 2.46 10.49
N TYR A 139 -1.59 3.54 9.72
CA TYR A 139 -2.82 4.26 9.39
C TYR A 139 -3.25 3.92 7.97
N CYS A 140 -4.46 3.43 7.79
CA CYS A 140 -4.99 3.08 6.48
C CYS A 140 -6.23 3.93 6.19
N LEU A 141 -6.16 4.79 5.17
CA LEU A 141 -7.31 5.52 4.63
C LEU A 141 -7.93 4.73 3.47
N PHE A 142 -9.15 4.24 3.68
CA PHE A 142 -9.94 3.60 2.64
C PHE A 142 -10.86 4.61 1.95
N THR A 143 -10.84 4.64 0.62
CA THR A 143 -11.67 5.57 -0.15
C THR A 143 -12.28 4.90 -1.38
N PRO A 144 -13.55 5.19 -1.74
CA PRO A 144 -14.12 4.73 -3.00
C PRO A 144 -13.60 5.55 -4.21
N LYS A 145 -12.96 6.70 -3.96
CA LYS A 145 -12.46 7.61 -5.01
C LYS A 145 -11.29 6.99 -5.77
N ASN A 146 -11.10 7.41 -7.02
CA ASN A 146 -9.91 7.01 -7.77
C ASN A 146 -8.66 7.66 -7.15
N ILE A 147 -7.56 6.91 -7.05
CA ILE A 147 -6.29 7.41 -6.56
C ILE A 147 -5.41 7.68 -7.77
N TYR A 148 -4.96 8.93 -7.94
CA TYR A 148 -4.09 9.32 -9.04
C TYR A 148 -2.74 9.84 -8.54
N GLU A 149 -1.71 9.55 -9.31
CA GLU A 149 -0.40 10.20 -9.23
C GLU A 149 -0.11 10.95 -10.51
N GLU A 150 0.62 12.05 -10.40
CA GLU A 150 1.14 12.75 -11.57
C GLU A 150 2.10 11.86 -12.36
N SER A 151 2.02 11.98 -13.67
CA SER A 151 2.89 11.27 -14.60
C SER A 151 3.74 12.28 -15.35
N ASN A 152 5.06 12.06 -15.32
CA ASN A 152 6.01 12.80 -16.15
C ASN A 152 6.19 12.15 -17.53
N ARG A 153 5.35 11.18 -17.90
CA ARG A 153 5.37 10.54 -19.22
C ARG A 153 4.85 11.52 -20.29
N GLY A 154 5.23 11.26 -21.54
CA GLY A 154 4.97 12.18 -22.66
C GLY A 154 3.49 12.51 -22.91
N ASP A 155 2.58 11.62 -22.52
CA ASP A 155 1.12 11.82 -22.60
C ASP A 155 0.54 12.61 -21.42
N ARG A 156 1.33 12.82 -20.35
CA ARG A 156 0.92 13.44 -19.08
C ARG A 156 -0.34 12.82 -18.48
N GLN A 157 -0.67 11.58 -18.83
CA GLN A 157 -1.85 10.91 -18.33
C GLN A 157 -1.59 10.47 -16.87
N PRO A 158 -2.47 10.81 -15.91
CA PRO A 158 -2.28 10.42 -14.53
C PRO A 158 -2.20 8.91 -14.36
N ILE A 159 -1.32 8.46 -13.46
CA ILE A 159 -1.18 7.05 -13.13
C ILE A 159 -2.29 6.69 -12.14
N SER A 160 -3.20 5.83 -12.55
CA SER A 160 -4.21 5.26 -11.64
C SER A 160 -3.57 4.25 -10.71
N ARG A 161 -3.82 4.40 -9.41
CA ARG A 161 -3.39 3.47 -8.38
C ARG A 161 -4.56 2.85 -7.65
N THR A 162 -4.34 1.63 -7.16
CA THR A 162 -5.24 0.94 -6.23
C THR A 162 -4.82 1.18 -4.78
N GLU A 163 -3.56 1.52 -4.56
CA GLU A 163 -3.01 1.87 -3.26
C GLU A 163 -1.78 2.77 -3.43
N ILE A 164 -1.46 3.50 -2.37
CA ILE A 164 -0.17 4.14 -2.18
C ILE A 164 0.17 4.11 -0.70
N ALA A 165 1.40 3.78 -0.35
CA ALA A 165 1.82 3.58 1.03
C ALA A 165 3.24 4.08 1.27
N THR A 166 3.56 4.37 2.53
CA THR A 166 4.94 4.58 2.96
C THR A 166 5.75 3.31 2.80
N GLN A 167 7.00 3.43 2.36
CA GLN A 167 7.87 2.28 2.16
C GLN A 167 8.81 2.12 3.35
N GLY A 168 8.77 0.99 4.06
CA GLY A 168 9.71 0.68 5.15
C GLY A 168 9.55 1.50 6.40
N SER A 169 8.36 2.01 6.62
CA SER A 169 8.05 2.84 7.77
C SER A 169 7.71 2.01 9.01
N PHE A 170 7.45 0.70 8.88
CA PHE A 170 7.03 -0.11 10.01
C PHE A 170 8.16 -0.28 11.03
N CYS A 171 7.84 -0.16 12.32
CA CYS A 171 8.81 -0.16 13.42
C CYS A 171 9.90 0.93 13.32
N THR A 172 9.64 2.01 12.58
CA THR A 172 10.54 3.17 12.50
C THR A 172 9.98 4.38 13.25
N ASN A 173 10.74 5.46 13.29
CA ASN A 173 10.26 6.76 13.80
C ASN A 173 9.29 7.46 12.82
N ASN A 174 9.16 6.96 11.59
CA ASN A 174 8.24 7.51 10.60
C ASN A 174 6.85 6.90 10.76
N THR A 175 5.82 7.74 10.61
CA THR A 175 4.43 7.25 10.60
C THR A 175 4.20 6.33 9.40
N SER A 176 3.74 5.12 9.68
CA SER A 176 3.31 4.19 8.64
C SER A 176 1.90 4.53 8.17
N ALA A 177 1.73 4.80 6.89
CA ALA A 177 0.47 5.28 6.32
C ALA A 177 0.22 4.77 4.91
N ALA A 178 -1.05 4.47 4.59
CA ALA A 178 -1.48 4.04 3.26
C ALA A 178 -2.84 4.60 2.91
N VAL A 179 -3.02 4.90 1.63
CA VAL A 179 -4.30 5.20 1.03
C VAL A 179 -4.67 4.04 0.12
N VAL A 180 -5.82 3.42 0.38
CA VAL A 180 -6.25 2.18 -0.29
C VAL A 180 -7.60 2.42 -0.94
N LYS A 181 -7.72 2.04 -2.21
CA LYS A 181 -8.99 2.09 -2.93
C LYS A 181 -9.90 0.98 -2.44
N LEU A 182 -11.09 1.37 -2.00
CA LEU A 182 -12.12 0.47 -1.54
C LEU A 182 -13.02 0.09 -2.73
N TYR A 183 -13.03 -1.20 -3.06
CA TYR A 183 -13.89 -1.80 -4.06
C TYR A 183 -15.01 -2.59 -3.41
N PHE A 184 -16.25 -2.36 -3.86
CA PHE A 184 -17.42 -3.12 -3.42
C PHE A 184 -17.43 -4.59 -3.89
N THR A 185 -16.55 -4.96 -4.84
CA THR A 185 -16.48 -6.30 -5.45
C THR A 185 -15.25 -7.12 -5.02
N GLY A 186 -14.64 -6.79 -3.87
CA GLY A 186 -13.61 -7.63 -3.24
C GLY A 186 -12.15 -7.40 -3.68
N ARG A 187 -11.88 -6.47 -4.59
CA ARG A 187 -10.50 -6.12 -5.00
C ARG A 187 -9.69 -5.38 -3.93
N SER A 188 -10.35 -4.82 -2.91
CA SER A 188 -9.71 -4.08 -1.80
C SER A 188 -8.68 -4.93 -1.06
N TYR A 189 -8.88 -6.25 -1.02
CA TYR A 189 -7.97 -7.19 -0.36
C TYR A 189 -6.56 -7.16 -0.96
N LEU A 190 -6.43 -7.28 -2.29
CA LEU A 190 -5.11 -7.29 -2.95
C LEU A 190 -4.39 -5.93 -2.79
N ALA A 191 -5.14 -4.83 -2.90
CA ALA A 191 -4.59 -3.49 -2.67
C ALA A 191 -4.09 -3.32 -1.23
N THR A 192 -4.81 -3.89 -0.26
CA THR A 192 -4.41 -3.87 1.16
C THR A 192 -3.19 -4.74 1.42
N VAL A 193 -3.10 -5.93 0.82
CA VAL A 193 -1.90 -6.78 0.89
C VAL A 193 -0.69 -6.05 0.31
N SER A 194 -0.84 -5.43 -0.87
CA SER A 194 0.20 -4.63 -1.53
C SER A 194 0.69 -3.50 -0.63
N ALA A 195 -0.23 -2.69 -0.10
CA ALA A 195 0.09 -1.59 0.82
C ALA A 195 0.83 -2.07 2.08
N MET A 196 0.40 -3.18 2.67
CA MET A 196 1.07 -3.78 3.83
C MET A 196 2.48 -4.26 3.49
N ALA A 197 2.68 -4.88 2.33
CA ALA A 197 3.99 -5.35 1.89
C ALA A 197 4.99 -4.18 1.74
N MET A 198 4.52 -3.01 1.29
CA MET A 198 5.34 -1.80 1.19
C MET A 198 5.85 -1.34 2.56
N TYR A 199 5.04 -1.44 3.64
CA TYR A 199 5.48 -1.09 4.99
C TYR A 199 6.65 -1.95 5.49
N PHE A 200 6.63 -3.24 5.16
CA PHE A 200 7.60 -4.23 5.65
C PHE A 200 8.81 -4.43 4.72
N TRP A 201 8.91 -3.69 3.61
CA TRP A 201 9.94 -3.91 2.57
C TRP A 201 9.92 -5.32 1.96
N LEU A 202 8.77 -5.99 2.00
CA LEU A 202 8.64 -7.36 1.50
C LEU A 202 8.46 -7.43 -0.03
N TRP A 203 8.58 -6.30 -0.74
CA TRP A 203 8.43 -6.24 -2.20
C TRP A 203 9.30 -5.11 -2.79
N PRO A 204 10.05 -5.33 -3.90
CA PRO A 204 10.80 -4.26 -4.55
C PRO A 204 9.88 -3.30 -5.33
N PRO A 205 10.18 -1.99 -5.40
CA PRO A 205 9.35 -1.02 -6.12
C PRO A 205 9.64 -0.99 -7.64
N HIS A 206 8.82 -1.70 -8.44
CA HIS A 206 8.49 -1.48 -9.89
C HIS A 206 9.61 -1.54 -10.99
N PRO A 207 9.27 -1.62 -12.32
CA PRO A 207 7.96 -1.58 -13.00
C PRO A 207 7.67 -2.77 -13.95
N PHE A 208 6.51 -2.71 -14.62
CA PHE A 208 6.14 -3.46 -15.82
C PHE A 208 7.31 -3.75 -16.80
N LEU A 209 7.23 -4.93 -17.45
CA LEU A 209 7.96 -5.45 -18.62
C LEU A 209 9.06 -6.49 -18.36
N ALA A 210 8.64 -7.75 -18.35
CA ALA A 210 9.23 -8.90 -19.05
C ALA A 210 8.15 -10.01 -18.94
N VAL A 211 7.41 -10.42 -19.95
CA VAL A 211 7.64 -10.60 -21.39
C VAL A 211 6.36 -10.24 -22.15
#